data_AF-A0A061R2G0-F1
#
_entry.id   AF-A0A061R2G0-F1
#
_cell.length_a   1.000
_cell.length_b   1.000
_cell.length_c   1.000
_cell.angle_alpha   90.00
_cell.angle_beta   90.00
_cell.angle_gamma   90.00
#
_symmetry.space_group_name_H-M   'P 1'
#
loop_
_entity.id
_entity.type
_entity.pdbx_description
1 polymer ?
#
loop_
_entity_poly.entity_id
_entity_poly.type
_entity_poly.pdbx_seq_one_letter_code
_entity_poly.pdbx_strand_id
1 'polypeptide(L)'
;MANVTLKSCLPVGGKTLSQRVSSRRQVVTYAASQDKEIKFVHKTVSNLAAAGLALSIVATPALALAEPDLELGADIFNGNCAACHSGGGNSVKPGYTLEKDAIQQYLETPVGNGLNVTAIVYQVQNGKNAMPAWSDRLDDEEIDAVSAYVYDMASNDKW
;
A
#
# COMPACT_ATOMS: atom_id res chain seq x y z
N MET A 1 37.93 -32.66 -33.25
CA MET A 1 36.55 -33.09 -32.98
C MET A 1 36.06 -32.23 -31.82
N ALA A 2 35.07 -31.34 -31.84
CA ALA A 2 34.11 -30.78 -32.79
C ALA A 2 33.87 -29.32 -32.29
N ASN A 3 34.11 -28.24 -33.06
CA ASN A 3 33.25 -27.51 -34.00
C ASN A 3 31.76 -27.34 -33.62
N VAL A 4 31.20 -26.16 -34.00
CA VAL A 4 29.77 -25.74 -34.09
C VAL A 4 29.27 -25.01 -32.81
N THR A 5 28.75 -23.76 -32.80
CA THR A 5 28.43 -22.73 -33.82
C THR A 5 28.21 -21.39 -33.12
N LEU A 6 28.67 -20.30 -33.74
CA LEU A 6 28.06 -18.97 -33.61
C LEU A 6 26.66 -19.00 -34.23
N LYS A 7 25.68 -18.39 -33.57
CA LYS A 7 24.37 -18.09 -34.18
C LYS A 7 24.05 -16.60 -34.03
N SER A 8 24.07 -15.94 -35.18
CA SER A 8 23.78 -14.52 -35.40
C SER A 8 22.27 -14.23 -35.50
N CYS A 9 21.97 -12.92 -35.44
CA CYS A 9 20.85 -12.18 -36.07
C CYS A 9 19.54 -11.93 -35.27
N LEU A 10 19.42 -10.70 -34.70
CA LEU A 10 18.49 -9.56 -35.02
C LEU A 10 16.95 -9.81 -35.17
N PRO A 11 16.08 -8.76 -35.25
CA PRO A 11 15.66 -7.81 -34.22
C PRO A 11 14.10 -7.67 -34.11
N VAL A 12 13.57 -7.32 -32.93
CA VAL A 12 12.19 -6.77 -32.78
C VAL A 12 12.28 -5.80 -31.59
N GLY A 13 11.92 -4.52 -31.62
CA GLY A 13 10.89 -3.85 -32.40
C GLY A 13 9.94 -3.16 -31.41
N GLY A 14 10.32 -1.96 -30.95
CA GLY A 14 9.42 -0.90 -30.50
C GLY A 14 8.71 -1.05 -29.15
N LYS A 15 8.95 -0.08 -28.25
CA LYS A 15 7.98 1.00 -27.90
C LYS A 15 8.61 1.93 -26.86
N THR A 16 9.01 3.10 -27.37
CA THR A 16 8.92 4.45 -26.81
C THR A 16 8.71 4.65 -25.30
N LEU A 17 9.55 5.55 -24.76
CA LEU A 17 9.21 6.57 -23.77
C LEU A 17 7.70 6.79 -23.59
N SER A 18 7.22 6.66 -22.36
CA SER A 18 6.15 7.48 -21.74
C SER A 18 5.35 6.66 -20.72
N GLN A 19 5.96 6.31 -19.58
CA GLN A 19 5.21 5.89 -18.39
C GLN A 19 5.83 6.47 -17.12
N ARG A 20 5.96 7.81 -17.09
CA ARG A 20 6.18 8.59 -15.87
C ARG A 20 5.28 9.84 -15.84
N VAL A 21 4.00 9.71 -16.21
CA VAL A 21 2.96 10.72 -15.87
C VAL A 21 1.60 10.03 -15.83
N SER A 22 1.24 9.36 -14.73
CA SER A 22 -0.17 8.94 -14.53
C SER A 22 -0.59 8.70 -13.08
N SER A 23 0.04 9.36 -12.10
CA SER A 23 -0.49 9.35 -10.71
C SER A 23 -1.54 10.46 -10.48
N ARG A 24 -1.47 11.56 -11.25
CA ARG A 24 -2.45 12.66 -11.13
C ARG A 24 -3.77 12.43 -11.86
N ARG A 25 -3.83 11.52 -12.84
CA ARG A 25 -5.02 11.35 -13.68
C ARG A 25 -6.13 10.57 -12.97
N GLN A 26 -5.77 9.61 -12.12
CA GLN A 26 -6.73 8.73 -11.46
C GLN A 26 -7.55 9.48 -10.39
N VAL A 27 -6.92 10.39 -9.64
CA VAL A 27 -7.61 11.23 -8.63
C VAL A 27 -8.55 12.25 -9.27
N VAL A 28 -8.16 12.83 -10.41
CA VAL A 28 -8.98 13.82 -11.13
C VAL A 28 -10.18 13.16 -11.82
N THR A 29 -10.05 11.94 -12.34
CA THR A 29 -11.19 11.22 -12.94
C THR A 29 -12.22 10.76 -11.91
N TYR A 30 -11.81 10.56 -10.65
CA TYR A 30 -12.73 10.23 -9.56
C TYR A 30 -13.55 11.46 -9.13
N ALA A 31 -12.92 12.63 -8.98
CA ALA A 31 -13.61 13.85 -8.60
C ALA A 31 -14.52 14.40 -9.72
N ALA A 32 -14.17 14.19 -10.99
CA ALA A 32 -14.92 14.68 -12.16
C ALA A 32 -16.00 13.72 -12.70
N SER A 33 -16.19 12.56 -12.05
CA SER A 33 -17.30 11.64 -12.34
C SER A 33 -18.41 11.66 -11.28
N GLN A 34 -18.15 12.25 -10.10
CA GLN A 34 -19.11 12.36 -8.99
C GLN A 34 -20.02 13.61 -9.09
N ASP A 35 -19.58 14.65 -9.79
CA ASP A 35 -20.24 15.96 -9.85
C ASP A 35 -21.41 16.02 -10.86
N LYS A 36 -21.42 15.14 -11.87
CA LYS A 36 -22.53 15.06 -12.85
C LYS A 36 -23.72 14.29 -12.30
N GLU A 37 -23.47 13.19 -11.59
CA GLU A 37 -24.51 12.34 -11.00
C GLU A 37 -25.24 13.06 -9.84
N ILE A 38 -24.51 13.79 -8.98
CA ILE A 38 -25.11 14.58 -7.88
C ILE A 38 -25.99 15.72 -8.40
N LYS A 39 -25.60 16.40 -9.49
CA LYS A 39 -26.43 17.46 -10.09
C LYS A 39 -27.67 16.91 -10.79
N PHE A 40 -27.60 15.69 -11.36
CA PHE A 40 -28.75 15.01 -11.94
C PHE A 40 -29.76 14.58 -10.86
N VAL A 41 -29.27 14.08 -9.71
CA VAL A 41 -30.08 13.76 -8.54
C VAL A 41 -30.76 15.03 -7.99
N HIS A 42 -30.03 16.13 -7.81
CA HIS A 42 -30.59 17.41 -7.33
C HIS A 42 -31.63 18.01 -8.28
N LYS A 43 -31.45 17.87 -9.60
CA LYS A 43 -32.40 18.39 -10.60
C LYS A 43 -33.68 17.55 -10.68
N THR A 44 -33.58 16.25 -10.39
CA THR A 44 -34.71 15.33 -10.44
C THR A 44 -35.55 15.37 -9.16
N VAL A 45 -34.95 15.55 -7.97
CA VAL A 45 -35.71 15.68 -6.70
C VAL A 45 -36.49 16.99 -6.58
N SER A 46 -36.08 18.06 -7.28
CA SER A 46 -36.77 19.36 -7.21
C SER A 46 -38.11 19.38 -7.99
N ASN A 47 -38.31 18.47 -8.95
CA ASN A 47 -39.52 18.43 -9.80
C ASN A 47 -40.51 17.32 -9.42
N LEU A 48 -40.24 16.54 -8.38
CA LEU A 48 -41.12 15.45 -7.92
C LEU A 48 -41.66 15.72 -6.51
N ALA A 49 -42.19 16.91 -6.29
CA ALA A 49 -43.04 17.23 -5.14
C ALA A 49 -44.55 16.94 -5.38
N ALA A 50 -44.93 16.36 -6.53
CA ALA A 50 -46.35 16.27 -6.92
C ALA A 50 -46.91 14.85 -7.19
N ALA A 51 -46.14 13.77 -7.04
CA ALA A 51 -46.69 12.42 -7.17
C ALA A 51 -45.99 11.48 -6.19
N GLY A 52 -46.70 11.10 -5.14
CA GLY A 52 -46.23 10.19 -4.10
C GLY A 52 -46.00 8.78 -4.61
N LEU A 53 -44.85 8.54 -5.22
CA LEU A 53 -44.29 7.21 -5.40
C LEU A 53 -42.96 7.15 -4.67
N ALA A 54 -43.00 6.75 -3.40
CA ALA A 54 -41.84 6.52 -2.57
C ALA A 54 -41.09 5.28 -3.10
N LEU A 55 -40.15 5.48 -4.04
CA LEU A 55 -39.20 4.45 -4.43
C LEU A 55 -38.17 4.32 -3.29
N SER A 56 -38.34 3.29 -2.47
CA SER A 56 -37.41 2.97 -1.38
C SER A 56 -36.09 2.52 -2.00
N ILE A 57 -35.10 3.41 -2.04
CA ILE A 57 -33.72 3.05 -2.36
C ILE A 57 -33.22 2.23 -1.18
N VAL A 58 -33.17 0.91 -1.35
CA VAL A 58 -32.49 0.03 -0.41
C VAL A 58 -31.00 0.33 -0.54
N ALA A 59 -30.47 1.16 0.37
CA ALA A 59 -29.05 1.39 0.49
C ALA A 59 -28.39 0.06 0.89
N THR A 60 -27.85 -0.67 -0.07
CA THR A 60 -26.95 -1.78 0.22
C THR A 60 -25.73 -1.19 0.92
N PRO A 61 -25.36 -1.64 2.13
CA PRO A 61 -24.10 -1.22 2.72
C PRO A 61 -23.00 -1.72 1.80
N ALA A 62 -22.22 -0.79 1.24
CA ALA A 62 -20.94 -1.15 0.67
C ALA A 62 -20.14 -1.80 1.80
N LEU A 63 -19.67 -3.03 1.59
CA LEU A 63 -18.70 -3.67 2.48
C LEU A 63 -17.53 -2.71 2.62
N ALA A 64 -17.46 -2.01 3.75
CA ALA A 64 -16.33 -1.18 4.08
C ALA A 64 -15.14 -2.12 4.24
N LEU A 65 -14.21 -2.11 3.28
CA LEU A 65 -12.88 -2.63 3.53
C LEU A 65 -12.33 -1.73 4.63
N ALA A 66 -12.09 -2.29 5.81
CA ALA A 66 -11.47 -1.55 6.90
C ALA A 66 -10.14 -0.99 6.38
N GLU A 67 -10.02 0.33 6.36
CA GLU A 67 -8.75 0.98 6.06
C GLU A 67 -7.81 0.73 7.25
N PRO A 68 -6.51 0.51 7.00
CA PRO A 68 -5.57 0.24 8.08
C PRO A 68 -5.51 1.43 9.04
N ASP A 69 -5.59 1.15 10.35
CA ASP A 69 -5.49 2.17 11.39
C ASP A 69 -4.02 2.61 11.56
N LEU A 70 -3.67 3.70 10.88
CA LEU A 70 -2.32 4.27 10.92
C LEU A 70 -2.02 4.97 12.25
N GLU A 71 -3.03 5.39 13.01
CA GLU A 71 -2.84 6.02 14.31
C GLU A 71 -2.43 4.97 15.35
N LEU A 72 -3.18 3.87 15.40
CA LEU A 72 -2.80 2.69 16.19
C LEU A 72 -1.41 2.18 15.79
N GLY A 73 -1.14 2.07 14.49
CA GLY A 73 0.16 1.63 13.99
C GLY A 73 1.32 2.52 14.43
N ALA A 74 1.11 3.85 14.48
CA ALA A 74 2.11 4.80 14.97
C ALA A 74 2.36 4.65 16.48
N ASP A 75 1.32 4.46 17.27
CA ASP A 75 1.44 4.25 18.72
C ASP A 75 2.21 2.97 19.05
N ILE A 76 1.87 1.87 18.37
CA ILE A 76 2.58 0.59 18.50
C ILE A 76 4.05 0.76 18.09
N PHE A 77 4.31 1.45 16.98
CA PHE A 77 5.67 1.70 16.51
C PHE A 77 6.49 2.45 17.56
N ASN A 78 5.93 3.50 18.14
CA ASN A 78 6.59 4.31 19.17
C ASN A 78 6.85 3.51 20.46
N GLY A 79 5.91 2.65 20.86
CA GLY A 79 6.04 1.82 22.06
C GLY A 79 7.02 0.65 21.92
N ASN A 80 7.19 0.11 20.71
CA ASN A 80 7.84 -1.19 20.51
C ASN A 80 9.01 -1.19 19.52
N CYS A 81 8.94 -0.38 18.47
CA CYS A 81 9.85 -0.46 17.32
C CYS A 81 10.89 0.67 17.32
N ALA A 82 10.51 1.86 17.81
CA ALA A 82 11.32 3.07 17.76
C ALA A 82 12.67 2.95 18.46
N ALA A 83 12.80 2.08 19.47
CA ALA A 83 14.07 1.84 20.15
C ALA A 83 15.21 1.43 19.20
N CYS A 84 14.87 0.70 18.12
CA CYS A 84 15.83 0.31 17.09
C CYS A 84 15.63 1.09 15.78
N HIS A 85 14.41 1.53 15.50
CA HIS A 85 14.01 2.10 14.20
C HIS A 85 13.57 3.56 14.25
N SER A 86 13.99 4.32 15.27
CA SER A 86 13.70 5.77 15.36
C SER A 86 14.06 6.50 14.07
N GLY A 87 13.15 7.34 13.58
CA GLY A 87 13.31 8.11 12.33
C GLY A 87 13.49 7.22 11.09
N GLY A 88 12.91 6.03 11.09
CA GLY A 88 13.08 5.06 9.99
C GLY A 88 14.46 4.41 9.91
N GLY A 89 15.37 4.69 10.85
CA GLY A 89 16.72 4.14 10.86
C GLY A 89 16.81 2.67 11.28
N ASN A 90 18.03 2.20 11.55
CA ASN A 90 18.28 0.92 12.23
C ASN A 90 19.57 1.01 13.05
N SER A 91 19.44 1.08 14.37
CA SER A 91 20.57 1.22 15.30
C SER A 91 21.37 -0.08 15.48
N VAL A 92 20.80 -1.23 15.15
CA VAL A 92 21.42 -2.54 15.32
C VAL A 92 22.20 -2.96 14.08
N LYS A 93 21.64 -2.69 12.89
CA LYS A 93 22.24 -3.05 11.61
C LYS A 93 22.16 -1.87 10.62
N PRO A 94 23.22 -1.04 10.55
CA PRO A 94 23.26 0.11 9.64
C PRO A 94 23.00 -0.29 8.18
N GLY A 95 22.23 0.53 7.46
CA GLY A 95 21.84 0.30 6.07
C GLY A 95 20.62 -0.60 5.86
N TYR A 96 20.16 -1.32 6.90
CA TYR A 96 18.92 -2.09 6.89
C TYR A 96 17.80 -1.27 7.52
N THR A 97 17.54 -0.10 6.94
CA THR A 97 16.59 0.89 7.43
C THR A 97 15.15 0.58 7.00
N LEU A 98 14.20 1.36 7.50
CA LEU A 98 12.80 1.34 7.06
C LEU A 98 12.53 2.31 5.90
N GLU A 99 13.57 2.90 5.32
CA GLU A 99 13.43 3.68 4.08
C GLU A 99 13.07 2.75 2.92
N LYS A 100 12.32 3.31 1.97
CA LYS A 100 11.79 2.59 0.80
C LYS A 100 12.85 1.77 0.06
N ASP A 101 13.98 2.39 -0.27
CA ASP A 101 15.02 1.74 -1.07
C ASP A 101 15.68 0.59 -0.30
N ALA A 102 15.91 0.76 1.00
CA ALA A 102 16.47 -0.29 1.86
C ALA A 102 15.50 -1.47 2.02
N ILE A 103 14.21 -1.20 2.28
CA ILE A 103 13.18 -2.24 2.32
C ILE A 103 13.12 -2.96 0.97
N GLN A 104 13.08 -2.22 -0.14
CA GLN A 104 13.02 -2.79 -1.49
C GLN A 104 14.20 -3.72 -1.80
N GLN A 105 15.37 -3.41 -1.27
CA GLN A 105 16.60 -4.15 -1.50
C GLN A 105 16.80 -5.34 -0.54
N TYR A 106 16.44 -5.20 0.73
CA TYR A 106 16.86 -6.13 1.78
C TYR A 106 15.73 -6.92 2.44
N LEU A 107 14.47 -6.48 2.30
CA LEU A 107 13.34 -7.23 2.84
C LEU A 107 13.03 -8.41 1.94
N GLU A 108 13.47 -9.59 2.37
CA GLU A 108 13.23 -10.85 1.69
C GLU A 108 12.56 -11.83 2.64
N THR A 109 11.41 -12.35 2.24
CA THR A 109 10.60 -13.29 3.03
C THR A 109 9.99 -14.38 2.13
N PRO A 110 9.55 -15.53 2.69
CA PRO A 110 8.90 -16.58 1.91
C PRO A 110 7.57 -16.16 1.25
N VAL A 111 6.93 -15.12 1.77
CA VAL A 111 5.60 -14.65 1.32
C VAL A 111 5.67 -13.39 0.45
N GLY A 112 6.85 -12.80 0.29
CA GLY A 112 7.04 -11.58 -0.49
C GLY A 112 8.39 -10.94 -0.26
N ASN A 113 8.80 -10.07 -1.19
CA ASN A 113 10.06 -9.33 -1.12
C ASN A 113 9.81 -7.84 -1.39
N GLY A 114 10.75 -7.01 -0.94
CA GLY A 114 10.75 -5.57 -1.14
C GLY A 114 9.65 -4.85 -0.35
N LEU A 115 9.29 -3.64 -0.81
CA LEU A 115 8.26 -2.84 -0.14
C LEU A 115 6.87 -3.42 -0.41
N ASN A 116 6.45 -4.33 0.46
CA ASN A 116 5.17 -5.04 0.41
C ASN A 116 4.67 -5.26 1.84
N VAL A 117 3.40 -4.92 2.11
CA VAL A 117 2.83 -5.04 3.46
C VAL A 117 2.90 -6.47 3.98
N THR A 118 2.59 -7.49 3.17
CA THR A 118 2.66 -8.89 3.57
C THR A 118 4.08 -9.33 3.96
N ALA A 119 5.11 -8.81 3.28
CA ALA A 119 6.50 -9.07 3.66
C ALA A 119 6.87 -8.39 4.99
N ILE A 120 6.36 -7.18 5.25
CA ILE A 120 6.58 -6.46 6.51
C ILE A 120 5.89 -7.21 7.65
N VAL A 121 4.61 -7.55 7.50
CA VAL A 121 3.82 -8.35 8.46
C VAL A 121 4.56 -9.64 8.80
N TYR A 122 5.02 -10.37 7.79
CA TYR A 122 5.75 -11.62 8.00
C TYR A 122 7.00 -11.42 8.86
N GLN A 123 7.80 -10.39 8.58
CA GLN A 123 9.02 -10.13 9.34
C GLN A 123 8.72 -9.63 10.76
N VAL A 124 7.65 -8.87 10.97
CA VAL A 124 7.19 -8.46 12.31
C VAL A 124 6.75 -9.68 13.11
N GLN A 125 5.94 -10.57 12.52
CA GLN A 125 5.47 -11.79 13.18
C GLN A 125 6.64 -12.71 13.57
N ASN A 126 7.55 -12.98 12.63
CA ASN A 126 8.54 -14.05 12.76
C ASN A 126 9.92 -13.57 13.22
N GLY A 127 10.18 -12.26 13.20
CA GLY A 127 11.50 -11.69 13.43
C GLY A 127 12.52 -12.06 12.35
N LYS A 128 13.73 -11.51 12.46
CA LYS A 128 14.88 -11.86 11.62
C LYS A 128 16.19 -11.48 12.31
N ASN A 129 17.05 -12.46 12.57
CA ASN A 129 18.32 -12.27 13.28
C ASN A 129 18.12 -11.57 14.65
N ALA A 130 18.60 -10.34 14.78
CA ALA A 130 18.49 -9.54 16.01
C ALA A 130 17.12 -8.84 16.16
N MET A 131 16.31 -8.76 15.09
CA MET A 131 14.94 -8.27 15.19
C MET A 131 14.07 -9.38 15.81
N PRO A 132 13.42 -9.13 16.97
CA PRO A 132 12.60 -10.14 17.64
C PRO A 132 11.33 -10.45 16.87
N ALA A 133 10.75 -11.63 17.14
CA ALA A 133 9.39 -11.98 16.73
C ALA A 133 8.37 -11.30 17.63
N TRP A 134 7.26 -10.83 17.05
CA TRP A 134 6.21 -10.11 17.77
C TRP A 134 4.88 -10.85 17.88
N SER A 135 4.71 -12.01 17.24
CA SER A 135 3.46 -12.79 17.26
C SER A 135 3.00 -13.25 18.66
N ASP A 136 3.93 -13.31 19.63
CA ASP A 136 3.62 -13.69 21.01
C ASP A 136 3.31 -12.48 21.92
N ARG A 137 3.39 -11.25 21.37
CA ARG A 137 3.35 -10.00 22.15
C ARG A 137 2.33 -9.00 21.63
N LEU A 138 2.09 -9.01 20.33
CA LEU A 138 1.10 -8.18 19.65
C LEU A 138 0.08 -9.11 19.01
N ASP A 139 -1.19 -8.68 18.99
CA ASP A 139 -2.22 -9.40 18.25
C ASP A 139 -2.13 -9.11 16.73
N ASP A 140 -2.93 -9.82 15.94
CA ASP A 140 -2.90 -9.70 14.48
C ASP A 140 -3.30 -8.30 14.00
N GLU A 141 -4.22 -7.62 14.69
CA GLU A 141 -4.69 -6.29 14.34
C GLU A 141 -3.60 -5.24 14.62
N GLU A 142 -2.93 -5.36 15.76
CA GLU A 142 -1.77 -4.55 16.12
C GLU A 142 -0.61 -4.73 15.13
N ILE A 143 -0.32 -5.98 14.74
CA ILE A 143 0.72 -6.30 13.75
C ILE A 143 0.40 -5.72 12.38
N ASP A 144 -0.85 -5.84 11.94
CA ASP A 144 -1.30 -5.29 10.66
C ASP A 144 -1.25 -3.76 10.67
N ALA A 145 -1.69 -3.12 11.76
CA ALA A 145 -1.65 -1.67 11.94
C ALA A 145 -0.21 -1.13 11.89
N VAL A 146 0.73 -1.70 12.65
CA VAL A 146 2.13 -1.23 12.64
C VAL A 146 2.81 -1.51 11.29
N SER A 147 2.48 -2.62 10.63
CA SER A 147 3.03 -2.96 9.32
C SER A 147 2.52 -2.02 8.23
N ALA A 148 1.23 -1.65 8.29
CA ALA A 148 0.65 -0.65 7.41
C ALA A 148 1.24 0.74 7.64
N TYR A 149 1.46 1.12 8.91
CA TYR A 149 2.15 2.37 9.27
C TYR A 149 3.56 2.42 8.68
N VAL A 150 4.38 1.38 8.86
CA VAL A 150 5.73 1.31 8.27
C VAL A 150 5.68 1.41 6.75
N TYR A 151 4.74 0.73 6.11
CA TYR A 151 4.55 0.81 4.66
C TYR A 151 4.14 2.22 4.20
N ASP A 152 3.19 2.87 4.88
CA ASP A 152 2.77 4.24 4.57
C ASP A 152 3.93 5.22 4.71
N MET A 153 4.68 5.14 5.80
CA MET A 153 5.82 6.00 6.07
C MET A 153 6.93 5.83 5.02
N ALA A 154 7.27 4.59 4.68
CA ALA A 154 8.27 4.30 3.66
C ALA A 154 7.79 4.66 2.25
N SER A 155 6.56 4.33 1.88
CA SER A 155 6.05 4.52 0.51
C SER A 155 5.90 5.99 0.13
N ASN A 156 5.67 6.85 1.13
CA ASN A 156 5.46 8.29 0.99
C ASN A 156 6.64 9.14 1.51
N ASP A 157 7.79 8.53 1.82
CA ASP A 157 9.01 9.23 2.25
C ASP A 157 8.79 10.15 3.48
N LYS A 158 8.13 9.63 4.53
CA LYS A 158 7.69 10.41 5.72
C LYS A 158 8.57 10.24 6.96
N TRP A 159 9.63 9.43 6.90
CA TRP A 159 10.52 9.17 8.04
C TRP A 159 11.34 10.39 8.48
#